data_AF-A0A8X6XNR4-F1
#
_entry.id   AF-A0A8X6XNR4-F1
#
_cell.length_a   1.000
_cell.length_b   1.000
_cell.length_c   1.000
_cell.angle_alpha   90.00
_cell.angle_beta   90.00
_cell.angle_gamma   90.00
#
_symmetry.space_group_name_H-M   'P 1'
#
loop_
_entity.id
_entity.type
_entity.pdbx_description
1 polymer ?
#
loop_
_entity_poly.entity_id
_entity_poly.type
_entity_poly.pdbx_seq_one_letter_code
_entity_poly.pdbx_strand_id
1 'polypeptide(L)'
;QEIRSNRDNVIFLNGGDFYQGTVWYTLHRWQIVADLVNTLGIDVMSLGNHEFDDGLKGLFPFLKNLKPKVVVCNINSSKVPEFADYVQPSTIMEIGGEKVGVIGYLTPETKYLSSTGDLEFEDEVACIKREARTPPSIEEPQGPYPQVIEREDGSRALVVQDFAFGKYLGFLEVEFDSEGKISGWQGNPILLDSSVSEDPEILELLEPYGLEVKRRVRQTVGHTNVLLRGDRLTCPHGKRLEFRGCGTLELWGIRSSIDERMNEGNVTFEDVISVAPFGNTMDVVALKGKYLRQVLETSMRDYDLDSIDPPGSFLQVSGLRLTYNVSEPVGSRLIEAYVRCADCRVPHYQPLDDEKVYWVVMSTYMTKGGDGFAVIQENAIANRNTDELDIDIIIKYAQKRSPITTGLENRITVLSARDNEVPSETENTVATESLITATTEAAEADKAIATEVVTENASENSKPSSSMLNNIISEIDSGLEIVKTNLQEAGEKANKLIGMKFPIG
;
A
#
# COMPACT_ATOMS: atom_id res chain seq x y z
N GLN A 1 -20.03 10.75 -19.29
CA GLN A 1 -20.89 11.36 -20.33
C GLN A 1 -22.28 10.74 -20.39
N GLU A 2 -22.41 9.41 -20.27
CA GLU A 2 -23.72 8.73 -20.26
C GLU A 2 -24.66 9.26 -19.17
N ILE A 3 -24.18 9.43 -17.93
CA ILE A 3 -24.98 10.01 -16.83
C ILE A 3 -25.51 11.40 -17.19
N ARG A 4 -24.64 12.28 -17.69
CA ARG A 4 -24.99 13.65 -18.12
C ARG A 4 -26.01 13.69 -19.25
N SER A 5 -26.06 12.65 -20.08
CA SER A 5 -27.02 12.57 -21.20
C SER A 5 -28.39 12.06 -20.77
N ASN A 6 -28.47 11.37 -19.62
CA ASN A 6 -29.68 10.70 -19.13
C ASN A 6 -30.27 11.34 -17.87
N ARG A 7 -29.56 12.30 -17.26
CA ARG A 7 -29.95 12.96 -16.02
C ARG A 7 -29.80 14.46 -16.16
N ASP A 8 -30.80 15.18 -15.69
CA ASP A 8 -30.72 16.62 -15.50
C ASP A 8 -29.96 16.94 -14.20
N ASN A 9 -29.40 18.14 -14.09
CA ASN A 9 -28.79 18.66 -12.86
C ASN A 9 -27.61 17.83 -12.30
N VAL A 10 -26.65 17.47 -13.16
CA VAL A 10 -25.47 16.69 -12.78
C VAL A 10 -24.29 17.59 -12.42
N ILE A 11 -23.59 17.27 -11.32
CA ILE A 11 -22.31 17.86 -10.94
C ILE A 11 -21.25 16.76 -10.94
N PHE A 12 -20.11 17.01 -11.59
CA PHE A 12 -18.94 16.14 -11.50
C PHE A 12 -17.86 16.81 -10.66
N LEU A 13 -17.59 16.21 -9.50
CA LEU A 13 -16.63 16.70 -8.52
C LEU A 13 -15.39 15.80 -8.48
N ASN A 14 -14.25 16.38 -8.12
CA ASN A 14 -13.04 15.63 -7.79
C ASN A 14 -12.46 16.08 -6.44
N GLY A 15 -12.06 15.12 -5.61
CA GLY A 15 -11.56 15.36 -4.25
C GLY A 15 -10.06 15.62 -4.12
N GLY A 16 -9.30 15.69 -5.23
CA GLY A 16 -7.84 15.80 -5.21
C GLY A 16 -7.11 14.48 -5.44
N ASP A 17 -5.78 14.51 -5.31
CA ASP A 17 -4.86 13.37 -5.47
C ASP A 17 -4.88 12.72 -6.87
N PHE A 18 -4.82 13.56 -7.92
CA PHE A 18 -4.50 13.10 -9.27
C PHE A 18 -3.00 12.93 -9.51
N TYR A 19 -2.18 13.62 -8.73
CA TYR A 19 -0.74 13.48 -8.83
C TYR A 19 -0.27 12.14 -8.28
N GLN A 20 0.88 11.71 -8.80
CA GLN A 20 1.60 10.52 -8.35
C GLN A 20 0.91 9.17 -8.62
N GLY A 21 1.63 8.08 -8.38
CA GLY A 21 1.10 6.72 -8.34
C GLY A 21 1.44 5.84 -9.54
N THR A 22 1.82 6.43 -10.69
CA THR A 22 2.26 5.66 -11.86
C THR A 22 3.34 6.37 -12.66
N VAL A 23 3.98 5.61 -13.56
CA VAL A 23 4.97 6.12 -14.53
C VAL A 23 4.44 7.24 -15.41
N TRP A 24 3.12 7.32 -15.64
CA TRP A 24 2.50 8.38 -16.42
C TRP A 24 2.80 9.75 -15.79
N TYR A 25 2.60 9.87 -14.47
CA TYR A 25 2.94 11.10 -13.75
C TYR A 25 4.46 11.32 -13.68
N THR A 26 5.26 10.27 -13.44
CA THR A 26 6.73 10.41 -13.40
C THR A 26 7.29 11.02 -14.69
N LEU A 27 6.74 10.64 -15.84
CA LEU A 27 7.19 11.10 -17.17
C LEU A 27 6.56 12.43 -17.57
N HIS A 28 5.25 12.54 -17.42
CA HIS A 28 4.46 13.62 -18.03
C HIS A 28 3.99 14.67 -17.03
N ARG A 29 4.19 14.41 -15.74
CA ARG A 29 3.97 15.35 -14.65
C ARG A 29 2.57 15.95 -14.72
N TRP A 30 2.44 17.24 -14.42
CA TRP A 30 1.16 17.91 -14.40
C TRP A 30 0.48 17.99 -15.77
N GLN A 31 1.22 17.89 -16.88
CA GLN A 31 0.67 18.12 -18.22
C GLN A 31 -0.41 17.10 -18.58
N ILE A 32 -0.12 15.80 -18.40
CA ILE A 32 -1.11 14.74 -18.69
C ILE A 32 -2.34 14.86 -17.78
N VAL A 33 -2.13 15.24 -16.51
CA VAL A 33 -3.22 15.40 -15.55
C VAL A 33 -4.11 16.56 -15.95
N ALA A 34 -3.53 17.72 -16.29
CA ALA A 34 -4.29 18.88 -16.74
C ALA A 34 -5.12 18.56 -17.99
N ASP A 35 -4.51 17.89 -18.98
CA ASP A 35 -5.18 17.50 -20.21
C ASP A 35 -6.37 16.55 -19.93
N LEU A 36 -6.19 15.55 -19.09
CA LEU A 36 -7.26 14.63 -18.69
C LEU A 36 -8.38 15.35 -17.94
N VAL A 37 -8.04 16.12 -16.90
CA VAL A 37 -9.02 16.87 -16.09
C VAL A 37 -9.86 17.82 -16.96
N ASN A 38 -9.21 18.48 -17.92
CA ASN A 38 -9.86 19.41 -18.84
C ASN A 38 -10.77 18.73 -19.88
N THR A 39 -10.58 17.44 -20.12
CA THR A 39 -11.33 16.66 -21.12
C THR A 39 -12.45 15.87 -20.48
N LEU A 40 -12.24 15.35 -19.26
CA LEU A 40 -13.26 14.70 -18.44
C LEU A 40 -14.43 15.64 -18.09
N GLY A 41 -14.18 16.95 -18.15
CA GLY A 41 -15.17 17.99 -17.89
C GLY A 41 -15.59 18.01 -16.43
N ILE A 42 -14.64 17.94 -15.51
CA ILE A 42 -14.88 18.12 -14.07
C ILE A 42 -15.41 19.55 -13.85
N ASP A 43 -16.42 19.71 -12.99
CA ASP A 43 -17.05 21.00 -12.73
C ASP A 43 -16.29 21.78 -11.64
N VAL A 44 -15.96 21.08 -10.54
CA VAL A 44 -15.23 21.63 -9.40
C VAL A 44 -14.27 20.57 -8.86
N MET A 45 -13.06 20.99 -8.52
CA MET A 45 -12.01 20.13 -7.97
C MET A 45 -11.47 20.72 -6.66
N SER A 46 -11.18 19.86 -5.67
CA SER A 46 -10.33 20.21 -4.53
C SER A 46 -8.88 19.80 -4.80
N LEU A 47 -7.94 20.33 -4.03
CA LEU A 47 -6.58 19.81 -4.01
C LEU A 47 -6.48 18.67 -3.00
N GLY A 48 -5.67 17.68 -3.33
CA GLY A 48 -5.15 16.64 -2.44
C GLY A 48 -3.70 16.95 -2.05
N ASN A 49 -3.13 16.14 -1.17
CA ASN A 49 -1.77 16.36 -0.70
C ASN A 49 -0.74 16.11 -1.81
N HIS A 50 -1.02 15.19 -2.74
CA HIS A 50 -0.07 14.82 -3.79
C HIS A 50 0.08 15.89 -4.86
N GLU A 51 -0.88 16.83 -5.01
CA GLU A 51 -0.73 17.97 -5.92
C GLU A 51 0.48 18.86 -5.60
N PHE A 52 1.05 18.73 -4.40
CA PHE A 52 2.21 19.48 -3.93
C PHE A 52 3.54 18.70 -4.04
N ASP A 53 3.56 17.48 -4.62
CA ASP A 53 4.74 16.61 -4.60
C ASP A 53 5.94 17.23 -5.32
N ASP A 54 5.69 17.88 -6.47
CA ASP A 54 6.67 18.66 -7.24
C ASP A 54 6.79 20.12 -6.75
N GLY A 55 6.22 20.39 -5.58
CA GLY A 55 6.09 21.69 -4.95
C GLY A 55 5.32 22.73 -5.76
N LEU A 56 5.39 23.99 -5.30
CA LEU A 56 4.71 25.11 -5.97
C LEU A 56 5.14 25.28 -7.44
N LYS A 57 6.35 24.84 -7.78
CA LYS A 57 6.88 24.84 -9.15
C LYS A 57 6.15 23.86 -10.08
N GLY A 58 5.70 22.71 -9.55
CA GLY A 58 4.83 21.77 -10.28
C GLY A 58 3.36 22.19 -10.26
N LEU A 59 2.92 22.74 -9.13
CA LEU A 59 1.52 23.11 -8.89
C LEU A 59 1.04 24.32 -9.70
N PHE A 60 1.81 25.42 -9.78
CA PHE A 60 1.30 26.61 -10.48
C PHE A 60 1.08 26.42 -11.98
N PRO A 61 1.97 25.75 -12.73
CA PRO A 61 1.68 25.41 -14.12
C PRO A 61 0.42 24.57 -14.28
N PHE A 62 0.18 23.62 -13.38
CA PHE A 62 -1.05 22.82 -13.36
C PHE A 62 -2.29 23.69 -13.18
N LEU A 63 -2.35 24.43 -12.07
CA LEU A 63 -3.47 25.31 -11.73
C LEU A 63 -3.78 26.31 -12.85
N LYS A 64 -2.75 26.88 -13.47
CA LYS A 64 -2.88 27.81 -14.60
C LYS A 64 -3.51 27.18 -15.85
N ASN A 65 -3.35 25.88 -16.04
CA ASN A 65 -3.84 25.16 -17.22
C ASN A 65 -5.13 24.39 -16.94
N LEU A 66 -5.74 24.51 -15.77
CA LEU A 66 -7.02 23.89 -15.46
C LEU A 66 -8.20 24.72 -15.94
N LYS A 67 -9.22 24.03 -16.46
CA LYS A 67 -10.56 24.54 -16.73
C LYS A 67 -11.51 24.50 -15.51
N PRO A 68 -11.54 23.46 -14.65
CA PRO A 68 -12.43 23.46 -13.49
C PRO A 68 -12.05 24.56 -12.50
N LYS A 69 -13.03 24.98 -11.69
CA LYS A 69 -12.74 25.79 -10.52
C LYS A 69 -12.07 24.93 -9.45
N VAL A 70 -10.98 25.44 -8.88
CA VAL A 70 -10.27 24.78 -7.78
C VAL A 70 -10.68 25.41 -6.45
N VAL A 71 -11.17 24.61 -5.51
CA VAL A 71 -11.66 25.07 -4.21
C VAL A 71 -10.87 24.46 -3.04
N VAL A 72 -10.35 25.28 -2.13
CA VAL A 72 -9.73 24.85 -0.86
C VAL A 72 -9.84 25.98 0.19
N CYS A 73 -10.58 25.77 1.28
CA CYS A 73 -10.82 26.82 2.27
C CYS A 73 -9.77 26.98 3.36
N ASN A 74 -8.97 25.94 3.63
CA ASN A 74 -8.03 25.93 4.75
C ASN A 74 -6.56 26.17 4.38
N ILE A 75 -6.30 26.79 3.23
CA ILE A 75 -4.94 27.22 2.87
C ILE A 75 -4.80 28.71 3.13
N ASN A 76 -3.90 29.06 4.04
CA ASN A 76 -3.45 30.44 4.21
C ASN A 76 -2.26 30.70 3.29
N SER A 77 -2.55 31.43 2.21
CA SER A 77 -1.58 31.81 1.18
C SER A 77 -0.96 33.19 1.38
N SER A 78 -1.03 33.80 2.57
CA SER A 78 -0.52 35.17 2.81
C SER A 78 0.97 35.35 2.46
N LYS A 79 1.77 34.29 2.55
CA LYS A 79 3.19 34.27 2.16
C LYS A 79 3.42 33.87 0.70
N VAL A 80 2.40 33.38 0.01
CA VAL A 80 2.41 32.93 -1.39
C VAL A 80 1.17 33.49 -2.11
N PRO A 81 1.05 34.82 -2.25
CA PRO A 81 -0.20 35.47 -2.65
C PRO A 81 -0.70 35.06 -4.05
N GLU A 82 0.21 34.69 -4.96
CA GLU A 82 -0.11 34.17 -6.30
C GLU A 82 -0.98 32.89 -6.28
N PHE A 83 -1.00 32.15 -5.16
CA PHE A 83 -1.89 31.00 -4.99
C PHE A 83 -3.38 31.38 -5.05
N ALA A 84 -3.73 32.57 -4.54
CA ALA A 84 -5.11 33.05 -4.53
C ALA A 84 -5.64 33.43 -5.93
N ASP A 85 -4.77 33.54 -6.94
CA ASP A 85 -5.19 33.79 -8.33
C ASP A 85 -5.84 32.56 -8.97
N TYR A 86 -5.59 31.37 -8.42
CA TYR A 86 -6.00 30.10 -9.00
C TYR A 86 -6.95 29.28 -8.12
N VAL A 87 -6.89 29.49 -6.80
CA VAL A 87 -7.64 28.71 -5.82
C VAL A 87 -8.49 29.63 -4.97
N GLN A 88 -9.76 29.27 -4.80
CA GLN A 88 -10.71 29.99 -3.97
C GLN A 88 -11.24 29.10 -2.83
N PRO A 89 -11.75 29.65 -1.72
CA PRO A 89 -12.26 28.80 -0.63
C PRO A 89 -13.47 27.95 -1.02
N SER A 90 -14.35 28.53 -1.85
CA SER A 90 -15.64 27.95 -2.23
C SER A 90 -16.12 28.52 -3.56
N THR A 91 -17.06 27.85 -4.23
CA THR A 91 -17.76 28.36 -5.41
C THR A 91 -19.27 28.12 -5.29
N ILE A 92 -20.07 28.93 -5.99
CA ILE A 92 -21.50 28.69 -6.19
C ILE A 92 -21.71 28.31 -7.66
N MET A 93 -22.48 27.24 -7.87
CA MET A 93 -22.94 26.76 -9.17
C MET A 93 -24.45 27.02 -9.31
N GLU A 94 -24.89 27.34 -10.52
CA GLU A 94 -26.32 27.47 -10.84
C GLU A 94 -26.76 26.24 -11.65
N ILE A 95 -27.69 25.47 -11.10
CA ILE A 95 -28.07 24.15 -11.62
C ILE A 95 -29.59 24.03 -11.50
N GLY A 96 -30.26 23.85 -12.64
CA GLY A 96 -31.72 23.75 -12.66
C GLY A 96 -32.46 24.99 -12.13
N GLY A 97 -31.80 26.15 -12.10
CA GLY A 97 -32.32 27.39 -11.49
C GLY A 97 -32.02 27.54 -9.99
N GLU A 98 -31.39 26.54 -9.36
CA GLU A 98 -31.00 26.55 -7.95
C GLU A 98 -29.50 26.84 -7.78
N LYS A 99 -29.13 27.33 -6.60
CA LYS A 99 -27.73 27.62 -6.25
C LYS A 99 -27.14 26.53 -5.36
N VAL A 100 -26.09 25.87 -5.84
CA VAL A 100 -25.34 24.85 -5.11
C VAL A 100 -23.97 25.41 -4.72
N GLY A 101 -23.70 25.48 -3.43
CA GLY A 101 -22.38 25.87 -2.90
C GLY A 101 -21.46 24.65 -2.79
N VAL A 102 -20.21 24.80 -3.24
CA VAL A 102 -19.16 23.77 -3.12
C VAL A 102 -17.98 24.38 -2.37
N ILE A 103 -17.60 23.76 -1.26
CA ILE A 103 -16.49 24.15 -0.40
C ILE A 103 -15.47 23.02 -0.46
N GLY A 104 -14.22 23.32 -0.79
CA GLY A 104 -13.14 22.34 -0.73
C GLY A 104 -12.31 22.51 0.53
N TYR A 105 -11.62 21.45 0.90
CA TYR A 105 -10.65 21.44 1.99
C TYR A 105 -9.55 20.44 1.65
N LEU A 106 -8.44 20.52 2.38
CA LEU A 106 -7.29 19.65 2.21
C LEU A 106 -6.72 19.29 3.58
N THR A 107 -6.25 18.06 3.80
CA THR A 107 -5.66 17.67 5.09
C THR A 107 -4.49 18.61 5.50
N PRO A 108 -4.47 19.17 6.72
CA PRO A 108 -3.35 19.97 7.24
C PRO A 108 -2.04 19.20 7.30
N GLU A 109 -2.11 17.87 7.34
CA GLU A 109 -0.94 17.00 7.27
C GLU A 109 -0.15 17.18 5.97
N THR A 110 -0.75 17.76 4.92
CA THR A 110 -0.06 18.08 3.66
C THR A 110 1.25 18.83 3.87
N LYS A 111 1.34 19.66 4.93
CA LYS A 111 2.58 20.35 5.33
C LYS A 111 3.77 19.41 5.56
N TYR A 112 3.50 18.19 5.99
CA TYR A 112 4.49 17.14 6.27
C TYR A 112 4.50 16.07 5.18
N LEU A 113 3.37 15.85 4.51
CA LEU A 113 3.23 14.83 3.48
C LEU A 113 3.84 15.25 2.13
N SER A 114 3.95 16.55 1.87
CA SER A 114 4.36 17.05 0.55
C SER A 114 5.16 18.37 0.59
N SER A 115 5.48 18.94 -0.57
CA SER A 115 6.40 20.09 -0.69
C SER A 115 5.66 21.43 -0.83
N THR A 116 4.97 21.85 0.23
CA THR A 116 4.02 22.97 0.20
C THR A 116 4.63 24.38 0.21
N GLY A 117 5.94 24.51 0.44
CA GLY A 117 6.61 25.80 0.57
C GLY A 117 6.14 26.58 1.80
N ASP A 118 5.84 27.86 1.63
CA ASP A 118 5.41 28.76 2.72
C ASP A 118 3.88 28.78 2.95
N LEU A 119 3.14 27.86 2.33
CA LEU A 119 1.71 27.71 2.58
C LEU A 119 1.47 27.14 3.98
N GLU A 120 0.52 27.72 4.70
CA GLU A 120 0.09 27.25 6.01
C GLU A 120 -1.32 26.65 5.91
N PHE A 121 -1.57 25.61 6.71
CA PHE A 121 -2.82 24.86 6.68
C PHE A 121 -3.53 25.00 8.02
N GLU A 122 -4.79 25.42 7.98
CA GLU A 122 -5.65 25.50 9.16
C GLU A 122 -6.55 24.26 9.29
N ASP A 123 -7.15 24.09 10.47
CA ASP A 123 -8.16 23.06 10.73
C ASP A 123 -9.31 23.11 9.71
N GLU A 124 -9.62 21.94 9.13
CA GLU A 124 -10.62 21.78 8.07
C GLU A 124 -12.00 22.21 8.57
N VAL A 125 -12.36 21.77 9.78
CA VAL A 125 -13.67 22.05 10.37
C VAL A 125 -13.84 23.54 10.60
N ALA A 126 -12.80 24.24 11.05
CA ALA A 126 -12.81 25.68 11.24
C ALA A 126 -13.02 26.45 9.92
N CYS A 127 -12.33 26.07 8.84
CA CYS A 127 -12.50 26.72 7.53
C CYS A 127 -13.89 26.47 6.94
N ILE A 128 -14.36 25.22 7.01
CA ILE A 128 -15.67 24.84 6.47
C ILE A 128 -16.78 25.58 7.22
N LYS A 129 -16.71 25.67 8.56
CA LYS A 129 -17.66 26.44 9.37
C LYS A 129 -17.71 27.91 8.96
N ARG A 130 -16.55 28.50 8.67
CA ARG A 130 -16.43 29.90 8.24
C ARG A 130 -17.07 30.12 6.87
N GLU A 131 -16.82 29.23 5.91
CA GLU A 131 -17.34 29.33 4.55
C GLU A 131 -18.84 28.97 4.45
N ALA A 132 -19.27 27.92 5.14
CA ALA A 132 -20.65 27.43 5.10
C ALA A 132 -21.64 28.32 5.88
N ARG A 133 -21.16 29.24 6.72
CA ARG A 133 -21.94 30.11 7.63
C ARG A 133 -22.79 29.36 8.68
N THR A 134 -22.84 28.02 8.66
CA THR A 134 -23.52 27.15 9.63
C THR A 134 -22.71 25.84 9.75
N PRO A 135 -22.52 25.24 10.94
CA PRO A 135 -21.44 24.29 11.15
C PRO A 135 -21.73 22.84 10.71
N PRO A 136 -20.76 22.11 10.13
CA PRO A 136 -20.75 20.65 10.15
C PRO A 136 -19.98 20.06 11.36
N SER A 137 -20.30 18.80 11.68
CA SER A 137 -20.05 18.06 12.94
C SER A 137 -18.62 17.48 13.11
N ILE A 138 -18.40 16.64 14.14
CA ILE A 138 -17.08 16.24 14.69
C ILE A 138 -16.97 14.72 14.96
N GLU A 139 -17.22 13.86 13.96
CA GLU A 139 -17.21 12.40 14.16
C GLU A 139 -16.38 11.61 13.12
N GLU A 140 -15.82 10.47 13.55
CA GLU A 140 -14.99 9.56 12.75
C GLU A 140 -15.83 8.55 11.90
N PRO A 141 -15.43 8.21 10.66
CA PRO A 141 -16.25 7.38 9.75
C PRO A 141 -15.79 5.92 9.62
N GLN A 142 -16.75 4.99 9.73
CA GLN A 142 -16.70 3.59 9.24
C GLN A 142 -18.16 3.11 9.00
N GLY A 143 -18.76 3.33 7.82
CA GLY A 143 -20.19 3.03 7.56
C GLY A 143 -20.60 2.91 6.08
N PRO A 144 -21.89 2.59 5.78
CA PRO A 144 -22.42 2.27 4.43
C PRO A 144 -22.38 3.45 3.45
N TYR A 145 -22.67 3.24 2.16
CA TYR A 145 -22.68 4.28 1.10
C TYR A 145 -24.11 4.79 0.78
N PRO A 146 -24.39 6.11 0.85
CA PRO A 146 -23.62 7.12 1.58
C PRO A 146 -23.70 6.86 3.09
N GLN A 147 -22.70 7.33 3.84
CA GLN A 147 -22.78 7.31 5.29
C GLN A 147 -23.63 8.49 5.72
N VAL A 148 -24.75 8.19 6.36
CA VAL A 148 -25.69 9.21 6.84
C VAL A 148 -25.28 9.64 8.24
N ILE A 149 -24.97 10.91 8.42
CA ILE A 149 -24.65 11.51 9.71
C ILE A 149 -25.81 12.40 10.12
N GLU A 150 -26.39 12.14 11.28
CA GLU A 150 -27.37 13.04 11.90
C GLU A 150 -26.62 14.13 12.68
N ARG A 151 -26.90 15.39 12.37
CA ARG A 151 -26.26 16.56 13.00
C ARG A 151 -27.03 17.01 14.24
N GLU A 152 -26.36 17.76 15.11
CA GLU A 152 -26.95 18.29 16.34
C GLU A 152 -28.18 19.18 16.11
N ASP A 153 -28.27 19.83 14.94
CA ASP A 153 -29.40 20.67 14.54
C ASP A 153 -30.58 19.88 13.94
N GLY A 154 -30.48 18.55 13.90
CA GLY A 154 -31.48 17.64 13.35
C GLY A 154 -31.43 17.49 11.82
N SER A 155 -30.51 18.17 11.13
CA SER A 155 -30.26 17.97 9.70
C SER A 155 -29.40 16.73 9.46
N ARG A 156 -29.35 16.28 8.19
CA ARG A 156 -28.57 15.10 7.78
C ARG A 156 -27.44 15.51 6.85
N ALA A 157 -26.29 14.84 6.98
CA ALA A 157 -25.21 14.89 6.01
C ALA A 157 -25.04 13.51 5.35
N LEU A 158 -24.76 13.50 4.05
CA LEU A 158 -24.42 12.30 3.30
C LEU A 158 -22.93 12.35 2.97
N VAL A 159 -22.15 11.42 3.52
CA VAL A 159 -20.71 11.32 3.30
C VAL A 159 -20.44 10.21 2.30
N VAL A 160 -19.62 10.51 1.29
CA VAL A 160 -19.27 9.58 0.20
C VAL A 160 -17.77 9.63 -0.09
N GLN A 161 -17.24 8.49 -0.50
CA GLN A 161 -15.93 8.31 -1.12
C GLN A 161 -16.06 7.16 -2.12
N ASP A 162 -15.35 7.21 -3.24
CA ASP A 162 -15.41 6.22 -4.32
C ASP A 162 -14.13 5.41 -4.46
N PHE A 163 -13.57 5.03 -3.30
CA PHE A 163 -12.35 4.24 -3.18
C PHE A 163 -11.11 5.00 -3.70
N ALA A 164 -10.39 4.45 -4.68
CA ALA A 164 -9.15 5.00 -5.21
C ALA A 164 -8.86 4.46 -6.63
N PHE A 165 -7.85 5.04 -7.28
CA PHE A 165 -7.27 4.60 -8.56
C PHE A 165 -8.19 4.68 -9.78
N GLY A 166 -9.31 5.40 -9.68
CA GLY A 166 -10.29 5.49 -10.76
C GLY A 166 -11.00 4.18 -11.06
N LYS A 167 -10.95 3.18 -10.16
CA LYS A 167 -11.64 1.88 -10.34
C LYS A 167 -13.15 2.03 -10.28
N TYR A 168 -13.63 2.97 -9.49
CA TYR A 168 -15.04 3.29 -9.36
C TYR A 168 -15.27 4.76 -9.70
N LEU A 169 -16.46 5.05 -10.21
CA LEU A 169 -16.99 6.41 -10.30
C LEU A 169 -18.06 6.57 -9.22
N GLY A 170 -17.84 7.47 -8.26
CA GLY A 170 -18.85 7.84 -7.26
C GLY A 170 -20.14 8.31 -7.92
N PHE A 171 -21.27 7.73 -7.52
CA PHE A 171 -22.59 8.12 -8.01
C PHE A 171 -23.58 8.19 -6.85
N LEU A 172 -24.04 9.42 -6.57
CA LEU A 172 -25.04 9.71 -5.57
C LEU A 172 -26.08 10.67 -6.16
N GLU A 173 -27.34 10.30 -6.03
CA GLU A 173 -28.49 11.15 -6.34
C GLU A 173 -29.10 11.61 -5.03
N VAL A 174 -29.34 12.92 -4.92
CA VAL A 174 -29.86 13.54 -3.72
C VAL A 174 -31.07 14.38 -4.08
N GLU A 175 -32.15 14.18 -3.35
CA GLU A 175 -33.36 14.99 -3.43
C GLU A 175 -33.33 16.03 -2.30
N PHE A 176 -33.64 17.27 -2.66
CA PHE A 176 -33.76 18.38 -1.73
C PHE A 176 -35.20 18.91 -1.75
N ASP A 177 -35.70 19.31 -0.58
CA ASP A 177 -36.94 20.08 -0.49
C ASP A 177 -36.73 21.55 -0.87
N SER A 178 -37.81 22.34 -0.88
CA SER A 178 -37.76 23.77 -1.22
C SER A 178 -36.98 24.64 -0.22
N GLU A 179 -36.63 24.11 0.95
CA GLU A 179 -35.78 24.79 1.93
C GLU A 179 -34.30 24.38 1.80
N GLY A 180 -33.97 23.51 0.83
CA GLY A 180 -32.62 22.99 0.61
C GLY A 180 -32.23 21.88 1.59
N LYS A 181 -33.20 21.25 2.28
CA LYS A 181 -32.94 20.10 3.17
C LYS A 181 -33.07 18.79 2.40
N ILE A 182 -32.25 17.82 2.77
CA ILE A 182 -32.24 16.49 2.15
C ILE A 182 -33.56 15.76 2.47
N SER A 183 -34.31 15.40 1.44
CA SER A 183 -35.57 14.65 1.54
C SER A 183 -35.41 13.18 1.15
N GLY A 184 -34.42 12.84 0.31
CA GLY A 184 -34.16 11.48 -0.17
C GLY A 184 -32.79 11.35 -0.83
N TRP A 185 -32.30 10.12 -0.96
CA TRP A 185 -31.06 9.83 -1.70
C TRP A 185 -31.03 8.37 -2.18
N GLN A 186 -30.27 8.13 -3.24
CA GLN A 186 -29.94 6.79 -3.73
C GLN A 186 -28.63 6.80 -4.52
N GLY A 187 -28.00 5.64 -4.72
CA GLY A 187 -26.79 5.53 -5.51
C GLY A 187 -25.80 4.53 -4.93
N ASN A 188 -24.75 4.24 -5.70
CA ASN A 188 -23.60 3.40 -5.33
C ASN A 188 -22.44 3.74 -6.27
N PRO A 189 -21.17 3.52 -5.86
CA PRO A 189 -20.04 3.62 -6.78
C PRO A 189 -20.22 2.67 -7.97
N ILE A 190 -20.04 3.19 -9.17
CA ILE A 190 -20.14 2.42 -10.42
C ILE A 190 -18.77 1.82 -10.70
N LEU A 191 -18.68 0.48 -10.78
CA LEU A 191 -17.45 -0.21 -11.16
C LEU A 191 -17.15 0.09 -12.64
N LEU A 192 -15.96 0.64 -12.91
CA LEU A 192 -15.46 0.87 -14.26
C LEU A 192 -14.70 -0.37 -14.73
N ASP A 193 -15.43 -1.43 -15.06
CA ASP A 193 -14.88 -2.65 -15.66
C ASP A 193 -14.98 -2.63 -17.20
N SER A 194 -14.63 -3.74 -17.84
CA SER A 194 -14.66 -3.88 -19.30
C SER A 194 -16.06 -3.76 -19.94
N SER A 195 -17.13 -3.72 -19.15
CA SER A 195 -18.48 -3.45 -19.67
C SER A 195 -18.69 -1.97 -20.02
N VAL A 196 -17.89 -1.07 -19.43
CA VAL A 196 -17.87 0.35 -19.77
C VAL A 196 -16.89 0.57 -20.92
N SER A 197 -17.38 1.07 -22.05
CA SER A 197 -16.54 1.33 -23.21
C SER A 197 -15.62 2.53 -22.96
N GLU A 198 -14.34 2.38 -23.32
CA GLU A 198 -13.37 3.48 -23.29
C GLU A 198 -13.73 4.55 -24.33
N ASP A 199 -13.58 5.82 -23.95
CA ASP A 199 -13.92 6.95 -24.81
C ASP A 199 -12.83 7.18 -25.88
N PRO A 200 -13.16 7.20 -27.18
CA PRO A 200 -12.17 7.35 -28.25
C PRO A 200 -11.38 8.66 -28.19
N GLU A 201 -11.98 9.77 -27.74
CA GLU A 201 -11.30 11.06 -27.63
C GLU A 201 -10.26 11.04 -26.50
N ILE A 202 -10.59 10.39 -25.38
CA ILE A 202 -9.64 10.17 -24.29
C ILE A 202 -8.51 9.23 -24.72
N LEU A 203 -8.81 8.17 -25.47
CA LEU A 203 -7.78 7.27 -25.99
C LEU A 203 -6.81 7.98 -26.96
N GLU A 204 -7.34 8.82 -27.85
CA GLU A 204 -6.53 9.63 -28.77
C GLU A 204 -5.65 10.64 -28.01
N LEU A 205 -6.20 11.29 -26.98
CA LEU A 205 -5.44 12.18 -26.09
C LEU A 205 -4.28 11.45 -25.39
N LEU A 206 -4.51 10.21 -24.93
CA LEU A 206 -3.53 9.42 -24.20
C LEU A 206 -2.47 8.77 -25.09
N GLU A 207 -2.70 8.62 -26.39
CA GLU A 207 -1.80 7.94 -27.31
C GLU A 207 -0.35 8.50 -27.30
N PRO A 208 -0.10 9.82 -27.49
CA PRO A 208 1.26 10.36 -27.51
C PRO A 208 1.99 10.15 -26.17
N TYR A 209 1.28 10.36 -25.06
CA TYR A 209 1.80 10.10 -23.72
C TYR A 209 2.14 8.62 -23.52
N GLY A 210 1.26 7.74 -24.01
CA GLY A 210 1.38 6.30 -23.91
C GLY A 210 2.55 5.74 -24.73
N LEU A 211 2.94 6.36 -25.84
CA LEU A 211 4.11 5.94 -26.63
C LEU A 211 5.42 6.12 -25.85
N GLU A 212 5.56 7.22 -25.11
CA GLU A 212 6.74 7.45 -24.28
C GLU A 212 6.76 6.51 -23.07
N VAL A 213 5.60 6.33 -22.42
CA VAL A 213 5.42 5.36 -21.34
C VAL A 213 5.84 3.96 -21.82
N LYS A 214 5.26 3.47 -22.92
CA LYS A 214 5.58 2.16 -23.54
C LYS A 214 7.06 1.98 -23.83
N ARG A 215 7.76 3.06 -24.22
CA ARG A 215 9.20 3.03 -24.49
C ARG A 215 10.01 2.83 -23.21
N ARG A 216 9.63 3.51 -22.11
CA ARG A 216 10.40 3.48 -20.86
C ARG A 216 10.05 2.28 -19.98
N VAL A 217 8.76 1.93 -19.86
CA VAL A 217 8.27 0.83 -18.99
C VAL A 217 8.86 -0.53 -19.34
N ARG A 218 9.05 -0.81 -20.64
CA ARG A 218 9.60 -2.10 -21.12
C ARG A 218 11.12 -2.21 -20.98
N GLN A 219 11.80 -1.16 -20.53
CA GLN A 219 13.23 -1.22 -20.36
C GLN A 219 13.56 -2.11 -19.15
N THR A 220 14.19 -3.26 -19.41
CA THR A 220 14.76 -4.09 -18.37
C THR A 220 15.92 -3.35 -17.69
N VAL A 221 15.83 -3.22 -16.37
CA VAL A 221 16.86 -2.59 -15.52
C VAL A 221 17.63 -3.63 -14.70
N GLY A 222 17.14 -4.86 -14.62
CA GLY A 222 17.83 -5.95 -13.93
C GLY A 222 17.12 -7.28 -14.09
N HIS A 223 17.52 -8.24 -13.26
CA HIS A 223 16.90 -9.56 -13.20
C HIS A 223 16.84 -10.00 -11.74
N THR A 224 15.85 -10.79 -11.36
CA THR A 224 15.69 -11.39 -10.04
C THR A 224 15.37 -12.87 -10.16
N ASN A 225 15.96 -13.67 -9.28
CA ASN A 225 15.68 -15.11 -9.15
C ASN A 225 14.79 -15.42 -7.95
N VAL A 226 14.31 -14.37 -7.27
CA VAL A 226 13.51 -14.47 -6.06
C VAL A 226 12.38 -13.45 -6.08
N LEU A 227 11.30 -13.76 -5.38
CA LEU A 227 10.21 -12.83 -5.13
C LEU A 227 10.73 -11.64 -4.32
N LEU A 228 10.70 -10.45 -4.92
CA LEU A 228 10.93 -9.20 -4.23
C LEU A 228 9.59 -8.74 -3.67
N ARG A 229 9.26 -9.23 -2.47
CA ARG A 229 7.98 -8.94 -1.85
C ARG A 229 7.91 -7.45 -1.44
N GLY A 230 6.74 -6.84 -1.56
CA GLY A 230 6.54 -5.44 -1.23
C GLY A 230 5.07 -5.07 -1.01
N ASP A 231 4.21 -6.08 -0.90
CA ASP A 231 2.81 -5.85 -0.57
C ASP A 231 2.65 -5.51 0.92
N ARG A 232 1.76 -4.54 1.17
CA ARG A 232 1.44 -4.01 2.50
C ARG A 232 0.76 -5.03 3.41
N LEU A 233 0.14 -6.06 2.87
CA LEU A 233 -0.63 -7.04 3.64
C LEU A 233 0.29 -8.11 4.25
N THR A 234 1.21 -8.71 3.50
CA THR A 234 2.02 -9.81 4.05
C THR A 234 3.33 -9.37 4.69
N CYS A 235 3.78 -8.13 4.45
CA CYS A 235 4.98 -7.63 5.12
C CYS A 235 4.78 -7.36 6.63
N PRO A 236 3.59 -6.94 7.09
CA PRO A 236 3.18 -6.90 8.49
C PRO A 236 2.40 -8.15 8.94
N HIS A 237 1.63 -8.81 8.07
CA HIS A 237 0.71 -9.87 8.48
C HIS A 237 1.17 -11.26 8.04
N GLY A 238 2.05 -11.86 8.83
CA GLY A 238 2.29 -13.30 8.79
C GLY A 238 1.15 -14.07 9.49
N LYS A 239 0.10 -14.47 8.78
CA LYS A 239 -0.81 -15.49 9.32
C LYS A 239 -0.13 -16.86 9.32
N ARG A 240 0.18 -17.33 10.55
CA ARG A 240 0.46 -18.72 10.99
C ARG A 240 1.74 -19.40 10.42
N LEU A 241 2.61 -19.77 11.36
CA LEU A 241 3.65 -20.82 11.36
C LEU A 241 4.92 -20.72 10.51
N GLU A 242 5.11 -19.72 9.65
CA GLU A 242 6.47 -19.37 9.18
C GLU A 242 6.66 -17.85 9.10
N PHE A 243 7.41 -17.33 10.07
CA PHE A 243 7.82 -15.93 10.14
C PHE A 243 8.70 -15.58 8.94
N ARG A 244 8.22 -14.68 8.08
CA ARG A 244 8.78 -14.40 6.76
C ARG A 244 8.82 -12.89 6.51
N GLY A 245 9.86 -12.21 7.02
CA GLY A 245 10.06 -10.75 6.91
C GLY A 245 10.78 -10.34 5.62
N CYS A 246 10.36 -9.22 5.01
CA CYS A 246 10.77 -8.81 3.66
C CYS A 246 12.27 -8.51 3.47
N GLY A 247 12.81 -8.85 2.29
CA GLY A 247 14.22 -8.82 1.93
C GLY A 247 14.69 -7.52 1.28
N THR A 248 15.84 -7.04 1.76
CA THR A 248 16.74 -6.00 1.23
C THR A 248 16.23 -4.56 0.99
N LEU A 249 16.73 -3.69 1.87
CA LEU A 249 17.12 -2.27 1.66
C LEU A 249 16.04 -1.18 1.92
N GLU A 250 16.21 -0.55 3.09
CA GLU A 250 15.91 0.86 3.43
C GLU A 250 14.49 1.26 3.89
N LEU A 251 14.46 2.29 4.73
CA LEU A 251 13.30 2.87 5.43
C LEU A 251 12.37 3.57 4.40
N TRP A 252 11.64 2.78 3.62
CA TRP A 252 10.80 3.22 2.50
C TRP A 252 9.38 2.65 2.56
N GLY A 253 8.41 3.42 2.06
CA GLY A 253 7.05 2.97 1.79
C GLY A 253 6.95 2.17 0.49
N ILE A 254 7.46 0.93 0.49
CA ILE A 254 7.35 -0.01 -0.63
C ILE A 254 5.86 -0.23 -0.95
N ARG A 255 5.49 -0.10 -2.23
CA ARG A 255 4.08 -0.13 -2.66
C ARG A 255 3.67 -1.42 -3.38
N SER A 256 4.61 -2.18 -3.91
CA SER A 256 4.32 -3.36 -4.74
C SER A 256 5.40 -4.44 -4.63
N SER A 257 5.03 -5.67 -4.98
CA SER A 257 5.94 -6.81 -5.13
C SER A 257 6.40 -6.96 -6.58
N ILE A 258 7.61 -7.48 -6.79
CA ILE A 258 8.11 -7.95 -8.09
C ILE A 258 8.23 -9.47 -8.04
N ASP A 259 7.32 -10.15 -8.73
CA ASP A 259 7.29 -11.61 -8.82
C ASP A 259 8.08 -12.09 -10.05
N GLU A 260 9.16 -12.82 -9.79
CA GLU A 260 10.07 -13.33 -10.81
C GLU A 260 9.39 -14.24 -11.83
N ARG A 261 8.24 -14.83 -11.48
CA ARG A 261 7.51 -15.76 -12.35
C ARG A 261 6.70 -15.03 -13.42
N MET A 262 6.40 -13.75 -13.21
CA MET A 262 5.51 -12.99 -14.10
C MET A 262 6.21 -12.49 -15.37
N ASN A 263 7.53 -12.29 -15.33
CA ASN A 263 8.29 -11.70 -16.43
C ASN A 263 9.64 -12.40 -16.67
N GLU A 264 9.68 -13.73 -16.48
CA GLU A 264 10.90 -14.54 -16.61
C GLU A 264 12.09 -13.95 -15.81
N GLY A 265 11.83 -13.45 -14.60
CA GLY A 265 12.80 -12.82 -13.72
C GLY A 265 13.23 -11.40 -14.11
N ASN A 266 12.80 -10.86 -15.26
CA ASN A 266 13.18 -9.51 -15.66
C ASN A 266 12.57 -8.45 -14.73
N VAL A 267 13.43 -7.57 -14.21
CA VAL A 267 13.03 -6.38 -13.47
C VAL A 267 13.05 -5.21 -14.44
N THR A 268 11.90 -4.58 -14.66
CA THR A 268 11.72 -3.46 -15.58
C THR A 268 11.67 -2.11 -14.86
N PHE A 269 11.76 -1.02 -15.63
CA PHE A 269 11.54 0.31 -15.09
C PHE A 269 10.13 0.48 -14.50
N GLU A 270 9.12 -0.14 -15.11
CA GLU A 270 7.74 -0.14 -14.58
C GLU A 270 7.66 -0.78 -13.20
N ASP A 271 8.34 -1.92 -13.03
CA ASP A 271 8.41 -2.61 -11.74
C ASP A 271 9.00 -1.69 -10.66
N VAL A 272 10.09 -0.98 -10.97
CA VAL A 272 10.74 -0.05 -10.02
C VAL A 272 9.82 1.13 -9.67
N ILE A 273 9.14 1.74 -10.65
CA ILE A 273 8.20 2.83 -10.39
C ILE A 273 7.01 2.34 -9.57
N SER A 274 6.52 1.13 -9.83
CA SER A 274 5.43 0.55 -9.04
C SER A 274 5.83 0.32 -7.57
N VAL A 275 7.11 0.07 -7.31
CA VAL A 275 7.69 -0.12 -5.98
C VAL A 275 7.87 1.21 -5.25
N ALA A 276 8.46 2.21 -5.91
CA ALA A 276 8.81 3.52 -5.35
C ALA A 276 8.28 4.66 -6.24
N PRO A 277 6.98 4.97 -6.20
CA PRO A 277 6.38 5.93 -7.13
C PRO A 277 6.71 7.37 -6.76
N PHE A 278 7.07 7.66 -5.50
CA PHE A 278 7.06 9.01 -4.95
C PHE A 278 8.18 9.94 -5.46
N GLY A 279 9.21 9.40 -6.10
CA GLY A 279 10.35 10.19 -6.58
C GLY A 279 11.07 10.92 -5.45
N ASN A 280 11.13 10.29 -4.28
CA ASN A 280 11.85 10.84 -3.14
C ASN A 280 13.35 10.85 -3.42
N THR A 281 14.07 11.71 -2.70
CA THR A 281 15.54 11.59 -2.61
C THR A 281 15.96 10.92 -1.32
N MET A 282 17.23 10.55 -1.22
CA MET A 282 17.81 9.98 -0.01
C MET A 282 18.61 10.97 0.81
N ASP A 283 18.37 10.92 2.10
CA ASP A 283 19.04 11.72 3.10
C ASP A 283 19.92 10.83 3.98
N VAL A 284 21.07 11.36 4.36
CA VAL A 284 22.00 10.77 5.32
C VAL A 284 21.91 11.58 6.61
N VAL A 285 21.32 10.99 7.64
CA VAL A 285 20.97 11.65 8.90
C VAL A 285 21.81 11.11 10.05
N ALA A 286 22.36 12.01 10.87
CA ALA A 286 23.03 11.67 12.12
C ALA A 286 22.06 11.80 13.31
N LEU A 287 21.79 10.70 14.01
CA LEU A 287 20.90 10.65 15.18
C LEU A 287 21.59 10.00 16.37
N LYS A 288 21.31 10.47 17.60
CA LYS A 288 21.63 9.69 18.80
C LYS A 288 20.80 8.41 18.84
N GLY A 289 21.36 7.34 19.40
CA GLY A 289 20.72 6.04 19.52
C GLY A 289 19.35 6.08 20.19
N LYS A 290 19.17 6.94 21.21
CA LYS A 290 17.86 7.12 21.86
C LYS A 290 16.78 7.65 20.90
N TYR A 291 17.13 8.52 19.96
CA TYR A 291 16.19 9.05 18.97
C TYR A 291 15.97 8.03 17.85
N LEU A 292 17.01 7.29 17.46
CA LEU A 292 16.85 6.15 16.56
C LEU A 292 15.91 5.09 17.16
N ARG A 293 16.02 4.81 18.46
CA ARG A 293 15.09 3.94 19.18
C ARG A 293 13.65 4.47 19.12
N GLN A 294 13.45 5.76 19.35
CA GLN A 294 12.13 6.39 19.23
C GLN A 294 11.55 6.31 17.82
N VAL A 295 12.37 6.47 16.77
CA VAL A 295 11.95 6.24 15.38
C VAL A 295 11.50 4.78 15.19
N LEU A 296 12.28 3.82 15.66
CA LEU A 296 11.95 2.40 15.55
C LEU A 296 10.71 2.00 16.37
N GLU A 297 10.43 2.66 17.49
CA GLU A 297 9.19 2.49 18.25
C GLU A 297 7.99 3.12 17.53
N THR A 298 8.16 4.32 16.98
CA THR A 298 7.13 5.04 16.21
C THR A 298 6.66 4.21 15.01
N SER A 299 7.58 3.46 14.38
CA SER A 299 7.28 2.50 13.32
C SER A 299 6.22 1.46 13.67
N MET A 300 6.03 1.18 14.96
CA MET A 300 5.10 0.17 15.45
C MET A 300 3.93 0.78 16.21
N ARG A 301 3.76 2.12 16.19
CA ARG A 301 2.71 2.83 16.95
C ARG A 301 1.32 2.31 16.61
N ASP A 302 1.02 2.34 15.31
CA ASP A 302 -0.30 2.03 14.75
C ASP A 302 -0.34 0.62 14.13
N TYR A 303 0.65 -0.22 14.49
CA TYR A 303 0.73 -1.58 13.99
C TYR A 303 -0.38 -2.45 14.60
N ASP A 304 -1.19 -3.02 13.71
CA ASP A 304 -2.28 -3.94 14.02
C ASP A 304 -2.12 -5.20 13.17
N LEU A 305 -2.18 -6.37 13.81
CA LEU A 305 -2.03 -7.69 13.18
C LEU A 305 -3.24 -8.13 12.33
N ASP A 306 -4.39 -7.49 12.52
CA ASP A 306 -5.62 -7.86 11.82
C ASP A 306 -6.10 -6.77 10.84
N SER A 307 -5.32 -5.69 10.66
CA SER A 307 -5.64 -4.59 9.75
C SER A 307 -5.62 -5.02 8.27
N ILE A 308 -6.66 -4.64 7.53
CA ILE A 308 -6.82 -4.88 6.09
C ILE A 308 -6.05 -3.80 5.27
N ASP A 309 -5.71 -2.66 5.88
CA ASP A 309 -4.86 -1.63 5.29
C ASP A 309 -3.94 -1.05 6.36
N PRO A 310 -2.74 -1.64 6.57
CA PRO A 310 -1.84 -1.20 7.62
C PRO A 310 -1.24 0.17 7.28
N PRO A 311 -0.99 1.01 8.29
CA PRO A 311 -0.42 2.34 8.09
C PRO A 311 0.99 2.28 7.49
N GLY A 312 1.36 3.33 6.75
CA GLY A 312 2.64 3.41 6.03
C GLY A 312 3.88 3.48 6.92
N SER A 313 3.71 3.70 8.22
CA SER A 313 4.79 3.93 9.19
C SER A 313 5.67 2.71 9.48
N PHE A 314 5.30 1.50 9.04
CA PHE A 314 6.12 0.31 9.28
C PHE A 314 7.44 0.34 8.48
N LEU A 315 8.56 0.30 9.19
CA LEU A 315 9.90 0.52 8.63
C LEU A 315 10.58 -0.78 8.20
N GLN A 316 10.88 -0.88 6.90
CA GLN A 316 11.85 -1.85 6.39
C GLN A 316 13.27 -1.43 6.76
N VAL A 317 14.14 -2.38 7.10
CA VAL A 317 15.48 -2.05 7.61
C VAL A 317 16.62 -2.74 6.89
N SER A 318 17.79 -2.11 6.91
CA SER A 318 19.07 -2.68 6.48
C SER A 318 20.16 -2.35 7.47
N GLY A 319 21.03 -3.32 7.75
CA GLY A 319 22.05 -3.18 8.80
C GLY A 319 21.48 -3.15 10.23
N LEU A 320 20.18 -3.46 10.40
CA LEU A 320 19.52 -3.62 11.70
C LEU A 320 18.98 -5.05 11.85
N ARG A 321 18.86 -5.50 13.10
CA ARG A 321 18.09 -6.68 13.51
C ARG A 321 17.21 -6.28 14.69
N LEU A 322 15.90 -6.38 14.52
CA LEU A 322 14.90 -5.86 15.45
C LEU A 322 13.99 -6.97 15.94
N THR A 323 13.68 -6.95 17.23
CA THR A 323 12.67 -7.81 17.84
C THR A 323 11.63 -6.93 18.50
N TYR A 324 10.38 -7.04 18.06
CA TYR A 324 9.23 -6.34 18.63
C TYR A 324 8.32 -7.30 19.38
N ASN A 325 7.63 -6.82 20.40
CA ASN A 325 6.50 -7.50 21.03
C ASN A 325 5.28 -6.56 20.98
N VAL A 326 4.30 -6.89 20.12
CA VAL A 326 3.11 -6.05 19.94
C VAL A 326 2.10 -6.18 21.08
N SER A 327 2.33 -7.10 22.01
CA SER A 327 1.56 -7.21 23.25
C SER A 327 1.96 -6.15 24.28
N GLU A 328 3.12 -5.52 24.10
CA GLU A 328 3.56 -4.42 24.96
C GLU A 328 2.84 -3.10 24.60
N PRO A 329 2.71 -2.17 25.56
CA PRO A 329 2.16 -0.84 25.31
C PRO A 329 2.90 -0.12 24.18
N VAL A 330 2.17 0.70 23.42
CA VAL A 330 2.73 1.60 22.41
C VAL A 330 3.86 2.43 23.01
N GLY A 331 5.02 2.46 22.34
CA GLY A 331 6.23 3.12 22.83
C GLY A 331 7.19 2.23 23.63
N SER A 332 6.79 0.98 23.93
CA SER A 332 7.61 -0.04 24.59
C SER A 332 7.62 -1.36 23.81
N ARG A 333 7.34 -1.32 22.51
CA ARG A 333 7.19 -2.53 21.69
C ARG A 333 8.53 -3.07 21.21
N LEU A 334 9.60 -2.27 21.15
CA LEU A 334 10.92 -2.69 20.69
C LEU A 334 11.71 -3.34 21.84
N ILE A 335 11.80 -4.66 21.81
CA ILE A 335 12.49 -5.47 22.82
C ILE A 335 13.99 -5.53 22.56
N GLU A 336 14.38 -5.77 21.31
CA GLU A 336 15.78 -5.83 20.91
C GLU A 336 16.04 -5.01 19.65
N ALA A 337 17.14 -4.28 19.66
CA ALA A 337 17.65 -3.60 18.48
C ALA A 337 19.16 -3.81 18.39
N TYR A 338 19.61 -4.49 17.35
CA TYR A 338 21.03 -4.64 17.04
C TYR A 338 21.36 -3.89 15.76
N VAL A 339 22.47 -3.15 15.80
CA VAL A 339 22.99 -2.35 14.69
C VAL A 339 24.29 -2.95 14.18
N ARG A 340 24.46 -3.01 12.86
CA ARG A 340 25.71 -3.42 12.23
C ARG A 340 26.78 -2.33 12.45
N CYS A 341 27.90 -2.68 13.06
CA CYS A 341 28.97 -1.72 13.31
C CYS A 341 29.55 -1.16 11.98
N ALA A 342 29.78 0.15 11.95
CA ALA A 342 30.47 0.85 10.87
C ALA A 342 31.94 1.11 11.20
N ASP A 343 32.23 1.48 12.46
CA ASP A 343 33.59 1.67 12.98
C ASP A 343 34.16 0.36 13.53
N CYS A 344 34.29 -0.63 12.64
CA CYS A 344 34.84 -1.94 12.97
C CYS A 344 35.46 -2.56 11.72
N ARG A 345 36.54 -3.33 11.90
CA ARG A 345 37.25 -3.94 10.77
C ARG A 345 36.42 -5.00 10.05
N VAL A 346 35.63 -5.77 10.80
CA VAL A 346 34.71 -6.78 10.27
C VAL A 346 33.31 -6.45 10.81
N PRO A 347 32.35 -6.12 9.92
CA PRO A 347 30.98 -5.81 10.33
C PRO A 347 30.34 -6.96 11.11
N HIS A 348 29.84 -6.63 12.30
CA HIS A 348 29.04 -7.52 13.14
C HIS A 348 27.92 -6.71 13.81
N TYR A 349 26.92 -7.40 14.32
CA TYR A 349 25.80 -6.79 15.02
C TYR A 349 26.16 -6.54 16.50
N GLN A 350 25.85 -5.36 17.00
CA GLN A 350 25.99 -4.96 18.41
C GLN A 350 24.69 -4.32 18.90
N PRO A 351 24.36 -4.37 20.19
CA PRO A 351 23.17 -3.70 20.72
C PRO A 351 23.17 -2.20 20.40
N LEU A 352 21.97 -1.66 20.11
CA LEU A 352 21.76 -0.23 19.95
C LEU A 352 22.08 0.49 21.27
N ASP A 353 23.11 1.33 21.22
CA ASP A 353 23.55 2.18 22.33
C ASP A 353 22.93 3.57 22.19
N ASP A 354 22.17 3.98 23.20
CA ASP A 354 21.36 5.20 23.19
C ASP A 354 22.18 6.51 23.11
N GLU A 355 23.43 6.50 23.58
CA GLU A 355 24.28 7.71 23.60
C GLU A 355 25.19 7.82 22.37
N LYS A 356 25.39 6.74 21.62
CA LYS A 356 26.15 6.78 20.36
C LYS A 356 25.39 7.50 19.27
N VAL A 357 26.13 8.12 18.36
CA VAL A 357 25.60 8.73 17.13
C VAL A 357 25.67 7.71 16.00
N TYR A 358 24.56 7.54 15.29
CA TYR A 358 24.42 6.68 14.13
C TYR A 358 24.13 7.52 12.90
N TRP A 359 24.78 7.16 11.80
CA TRP A 359 24.47 7.68 10.48
C TRP A 359 23.50 6.71 9.80
N VAL A 360 22.31 7.20 9.47
CA VAL A 360 21.22 6.41 8.92
C VAL A 360 20.80 7.00 7.59
N VAL A 361 20.61 6.15 6.59
CA VAL A 361 20.11 6.52 5.26
C VAL A 361 18.61 6.30 5.24
N MET A 362 17.84 7.32 4.87
CA MET A 362 16.38 7.28 4.86
C MET A 362 15.80 8.23 3.80
N SER A 363 14.52 8.07 3.47
CA SER A 363 13.84 8.93 2.50
C SER A 363 13.71 10.38 2.98
N THR A 364 13.73 11.33 2.06
CA THR A 364 13.41 12.73 2.37
C THR A 364 12.06 12.90 3.06
N TYR A 365 11.07 12.11 2.65
CA TYR A 365 9.73 12.11 3.26
C TYR A 365 9.80 11.88 4.77
N MET A 366 10.55 10.87 5.23
CA MET A 366 10.74 10.62 6.66
C MET A 366 11.50 11.75 7.36
N THR A 367 12.55 12.29 6.73
CA THR A 367 13.34 13.37 7.36
C THR A 367 12.55 14.66 7.56
N LYS A 368 11.48 14.87 6.77
CA LYS A 368 10.54 15.98 6.89
C LYS A 368 9.40 15.70 7.87
N GLY A 369 9.39 14.54 8.53
CA GLY A 369 8.39 14.16 9.53
C GLY A 369 7.20 13.36 8.98
N GLY A 370 7.25 12.91 7.72
CA GLY A 370 6.24 12.02 7.15
C GLY A 370 5.98 10.78 8.01
N ASP A 371 4.78 10.22 7.94
CA ASP A 371 4.30 9.08 8.76
C ASP A 371 4.45 9.27 10.29
N GLY A 372 4.56 10.51 10.76
CA GLY A 372 4.69 10.84 12.18
C GLY A 372 6.13 10.78 12.71
N PHE A 373 7.13 10.72 11.84
CA PHE A 373 8.55 10.68 12.23
C PHE A 373 9.15 12.06 12.54
N ALA A 374 8.37 12.98 13.12
CA ALA A 374 8.81 14.34 13.50
C ALA A 374 10.08 14.33 14.39
N VAL A 375 10.26 13.28 15.19
CA VAL A 375 11.46 13.05 16.01
C VAL A 375 12.76 13.16 15.20
N ILE A 376 12.76 12.80 13.92
CA ILE A 376 13.93 12.89 13.04
C ILE A 376 14.26 14.36 12.79
N GLN A 377 13.28 15.14 12.32
CA GLN A 377 13.44 16.56 12.01
C GLN A 377 13.85 17.37 13.25
N GLU A 378 13.25 17.05 14.39
CA GLU A 378 13.48 17.77 15.66
C GLU A 378 14.83 17.45 16.31
N ASN A 379 15.39 16.26 16.08
CA ASN A 379 16.55 15.77 16.84
C ASN A 379 17.75 15.35 15.99
N ALA A 380 17.71 15.51 14.66
CA ALA A 380 18.85 15.27 13.80
C ALA A 380 20.02 16.20 14.17
N ILE A 381 21.20 15.60 14.42
CA ILE A 381 22.45 16.34 14.66
C ILE A 381 22.95 16.92 13.34
N ALA A 382 22.79 16.17 12.26
CA ALA A 382 23.08 16.58 10.90
C ALA A 382 22.11 15.86 9.95
N ASN A 383 21.68 16.55 8.90
CA ASN A 383 20.97 15.96 7.78
C ASN A 383 21.63 16.44 6.48
N ARG A 384 22.01 15.49 5.62
CA ARG A 384 22.52 15.76 4.28
C ARG A 384 21.65 15.06 3.24
N ASN A 385 20.95 15.84 2.44
CA ASN A 385 20.34 15.36 1.21
C ASN A 385 21.42 15.01 0.18
N THR A 386 21.27 13.86 -0.48
CA THR A 386 22.22 13.37 -1.49
C THR A 386 21.88 13.82 -2.92
N ASP A 387 20.69 14.37 -3.12
CA ASP A 387 20.03 14.64 -4.40
C ASP A 387 19.86 13.39 -5.29
N GLU A 388 20.16 12.19 -4.76
CA GLU A 388 19.93 10.92 -5.46
C GLU A 388 18.49 10.47 -5.27
N LEU A 389 17.80 10.22 -6.39
CA LEU A 389 16.45 9.68 -6.41
C LEU A 389 16.44 8.21 -5.96
N ASP A 390 15.39 7.86 -5.23
CA ASP A 390 15.06 6.50 -4.80
C ASP A 390 15.07 5.50 -5.97
N ILE A 391 14.37 5.85 -7.04
CA ILE A 391 14.27 5.07 -8.28
C ILE A 391 15.66 4.85 -8.90
N ASP A 392 16.52 5.87 -8.93
CA ASP A 392 17.86 5.76 -9.51
C ASP A 392 18.74 4.83 -8.67
N ILE A 393 18.61 4.87 -7.34
CA ILE A 393 19.33 3.98 -6.43
C ILE A 393 18.86 2.53 -6.63
N ILE A 394 17.55 2.29 -6.71
CA ILE A 394 16.98 0.96 -6.94
C ILE A 394 17.44 0.41 -8.29
N ILE A 395 17.40 1.22 -9.35
CA ILE A 395 17.88 0.83 -10.69
C ILE A 395 19.37 0.48 -10.65
N LYS A 396 20.22 1.35 -10.08
CA LYS A 396 21.66 1.08 -9.94
C LYS A 396 21.91 -0.20 -9.16
N TYR A 397 21.14 -0.44 -8.10
CA TYR A 397 21.23 -1.67 -7.31
C TYR A 397 20.84 -2.90 -8.13
N ALA A 398 19.69 -2.87 -8.82
CA ALA A 398 19.20 -3.96 -9.65
C ALA A 398 20.19 -4.30 -10.78
N GLN A 399 20.76 -3.28 -11.43
CA GLN A 399 21.80 -3.46 -12.45
C GLN A 399 23.07 -4.12 -11.88
N LYS A 400 23.52 -3.65 -10.71
CA LYS A 400 24.77 -4.14 -10.08
C LYS A 400 24.62 -5.51 -9.44
N ARG A 401 23.41 -5.89 -9.05
CA ARG A 401 23.10 -7.14 -8.34
C ARG A 401 22.33 -8.13 -9.20
N SER A 402 22.27 -7.95 -10.51
CA SER A 402 21.59 -8.87 -11.42
C SER A 402 22.39 -10.18 -11.60
N PRO A 403 21.75 -11.37 -11.46
CA PRO A 403 20.39 -11.56 -10.95
C PRO A 403 20.33 -11.38 -9.43
N ILE A 404 19.29 -10.68 -8.94
CA ILE A 404 19.06 -10.52 -7.51
C ILE A 404 18.66 -11.89 -6.95
N THR A 405 19.44 -12.40 -6.00
CA THR A 405 19.19 -13.71 -5.38
C THR A 405 18.90 -13.63 -3.88
N THR A 406 18.99 -12.43 -3.30
CA THR A 406 18.79 -12.24 -1.87
C THR A 406 17.30 -12.05 -1.59
N GLY A 407 16.69 -13.05 -0.95
CA GLY A 407 15.32 -13.00 -0.47
C GLY A 407 15.21 -12.50 0.99
N LEU A 408 14.29 -13.08 1.74
CA LEU A 408 14.01 -12.75 3.14
C LEU A 408 15.20 -13.08 4.06
N GLU A 409 15.59 -12.14 4.92
CA GLU A 409 16.77 -12.27 5.81
C GLU A 409 16.44 -12.17 7.30
N ASN A 410 15.15 -12.20 7.67
CA ASN A 410 14.66 -12.13 9.06
C ASN A 410 15.29 -10.99 9.87
N ARG A 411 15.30 -9.79 9.28
CA ARG A 411 15.83 -8.58 9.91
C ARG A 411 14.90 -8.01 10.99
N ILE A 412 13.62 -8.37 10.94
CA ILE A 412 12.59 -7.93 11.89
C ILE A 412 11.84 -9.19 12.36
N THR A 413 11.71 -9.32 13.68
CA THR A 413 10.92 -10.35 14.35
C THR A 413 9.81 -9.64 15.12
N VAL A 414 8.56 -10.10 14.99
CA VAL A 414 7.41 -9.56 15.73
C VAL A 414 6.78 -10.68 16.54
N LEU A 415 6.68 -10.46 17.85
CA LEU A 415 6.09 -11.38 18.83
C LEU A 415 4.69 -10.89 19.21
N SER A 416 3.77 -11.82 19.43
CA SER A 416 2.39 -11.55 19.85
C SER A 416 1.96 -12.46 21.01
N ALA A 417 0.87 -12.09 21.70
CA ALA A 417 0.29 -12.94 22.75
C ALA A 417 -0.16 -14.32 22.23
N ARG A 418 -0.50 -14.42 20.93
CA ARG A 418 -0.88 -15.68 20.26
C ARG A 418 0.30 -16.65 20.14
N ASP A 419 1.54 -16.16 20.24
CA ASP A 419 2.75 -17.00 20.18
C ASP A 419 3.09 -17.65 21.54
N ASN A 420 2.41 -17.26 22.61
CA ASN A 420 2.57 -17.82 23.97
C ASN A 420 1.57 -18.97 24.28
N GLU A 421 0.62 -19.25 23.39
CA GLU A 421 -0.31 -20.38 23.56
C GLU A 421 0.30 -21.66 22.99
N VAL A 422 0.71 -22.57 23.87
CA VAL A 422 1.06 -23.95 23.48
C VAL A 422 -0.21 -24.61 22.91
N PRO A 423 -0.20 -25.18 21.69
CA PRO A 423 -1.39 -25.81 21.13
C PRO A 423 -1.88 -26.93 22.05
N SER A 424 -3.17 -26.97 22.36
CA SER A 424 -3.75 -28.06 23.15
C SER A 424 -3.66 -29.39 22.38
N GLU A 425 -3.47 -30.51 23.09
CA GLU A 425 -3.37 -31.86 22.49
C GLU A 425 -4.54 -32.22 21.54
N THR A 426 -5.71 -31.59 21.76
CA THR A 426 -6.92 -31.70 20.93
C THR A 426 -6.81 -31.01 19.57
N GLU A 427 -6.08 -29.90 19.42
CA GLU A 427 -5.92 -29.25 18.10
C GLU A 427 -4.93 -29.99 17.21
N ASN A 428 -3.89 -30.59 17.81
CA ASN A 428 -2.91 -31.38 17.06
C ASN A 428 -3.49 -32.70 16.51
N THR A 429 -4.44 -33.32 17.23
CA THR A 429 -5.13 -34.52 16.75
C THR A 429 -6.05 -34.20 15.57
N VAL A 430 -6.78 -33.08 15.62
CA VAL A 430 -7.64 -32.63 14.51
C VAL A 430 -6.83 -32.19 13.29
N ALA A 431 -5.68 -31.53 13.49
CA ALA A 431 -4.79 -31.11 12.40
C ALA A 431 -4.10 -32.31 11.72
N THR A 432 -3.69 -33.33 12.49
CA THR A 432 -3.13 -34.57 11.92
C THR A 432 -4.18 -35.39 11.18
N GLU A 433 -5.39 -35.53 11.71
CA GLU A 433 -6.48 -36.20 11.00
C GLU A 433 -6.88 -35.45 9.71
N SER A 434 -6.90 -34.12 9.74
CA SER A 434 -7.17 -33.30 8.55
C SER A 434 -6.07 -33.40 7.50
N LEU A 435 -4.79 -33.39 7.89
CA LEU A 435 -3.67 -33.59 6.95
C LEU A 435 -3.67 -34.99 6.34
N ILE A 436 -3.96 -36.03 7.15
CA ILE A 436 -4.08 -37.41 6.68
C ILE A 436 -5.23 -37.53 5.68
N THR A 437 -6.38 -36.90 5.96
CA THR A 437 -7.53 -36.91 5.05
C THR A 437 -7.19 -36.23 3.72
N ALA A 438 -6.60 -35.03 3.75
CA ALA A 438 -6.22 -34.29 2.55
C ALA A 438 -5.15 -34.99 1.70
N THR A 439 -4.16 -35.64 2.34
CA THR A 439 -3.15 -36.44 1.62
C THR A 439 -3.71 -37.73 1.05
N THR A 440 -4.71 -38.34 1.70
CA THR A 440 -5.40 -39.53 1.19
C THR A 440 -6.27 -39.18 -0.02
N GLU A 441 -7.00 -38.07 0.03
CA GLU A 441 -7.81 -37.55 -1.09
C GLU A 441 -6.94 -37.18 -2.30
N ALA A 442 -5.79 -36.53 -2.08
CA ALA A 442 -4.85 -36.22 -3.15
C ALA A 442 -4.26 -37.49 -3.79
N ALA A 443 -3.95 -38.51 -3.00
CA ALA A 443 -3.44 -39.79 -3.51
C ALA A 443 -4.51 -40.58 -4.30
N GLU A 444 -5.79 -40.51 -3.90
CA GLU A 444 -6.89 -41.10 -4.66
C GLU A 444 -7.14 -40.35 -5.98
N ALA A 445 -6.98 -39.02 -5.99
CA ALA A 445 -7.06 -38.22 -7.21
C ALA A 445 -5.92 -38.55 -8.19
N ASP A 446 -4.68 -38.68 -7.71
CA ASP A 446 -3.54 -39.12 -8.54
C ASP A 446 -3.73 -40.54 -9.08
N LYS A 447 -4.35 -41.44 -8.30
CA LYS A 447 -4.73 -42.79 -8.75
C LYS A 447 -5.81 -42.77 -9.82
N ALA A 448 -6.79 -41.86 -9.72
CA ALA A 448 -7.81 -41.67 -10.74
C ALA A 448 -7.19 -41.14 -12.05
N ILE A 449 -6.33 -40.13 -11.97
CA ILE A 449 -5.60 -39.57 -13.13
C ILE A 449 -4.70 -40.63 -13.79
N ALA A 450 -3.95 -41.41 -13.00
CA ALA A 450 -3.12 -42.49 -13.53
C ALA A 450 -3.96 -43.58 -14.23
N THR A 451 -5.16 -43.86 -13.72
CA THR A 451 -6.10 -44.81 -14.35
C THR A 451 -6.65 -44.24 -15.65
N GLU A 452 -6.98 -42.94 -15.69
CA GLU A 452 -7.51 -42.23 -16.85
C GLU A 452 -6.49 -42.14 -17.99
N VAL A 453 -5.24 -41.78 -17.68
CA VAL A 453 -4.09 -41.74 -18.60
C VAL A 453 -3.76 -43.13 -19.19
N VAL A 454 -3.99 -44.20 -18.43
CA VAL A 454 -3.84 -45.59 -18.91
C VAL A 454 -5.00 -46.00 -19.83
N THR A 455 -6.22 -45.50 -19.57
CA THR A 455 -7.39 -45.77 -20.43
C THR A 455 -7.38 -44.99 -21.74
N GLU A 456 -6.89 -43.74 -21.77
CA GLU A 456 -6.80 -42.93 -23.00
C GLU A 456 -5.68 -43.43 -23.95
N ASN A 457 -4.55 -43.91 -23.41
CA ASN A 457 -3.45 -44.48 -24.20
C ASN A 457 -3.68 -45.92 -24.69
N ALA A 458 -4.86 -46.52 -24.43
CA ALA A 458 -5.23 -47.82 -25.00
C ALA A 458 -5.71 -47.73 -26.47
N SER A 459 -5.72 -46.53 -27.07
CA SER A 459 -6.17 -46.30 -28.46
C SER A 459 -5.04 -46.05 -29.48
N GLU A 460 -3.78 -45.93 -29.07
CA GLU A 460 -2.65 -45.81 -30.01
C GLU A 460 -1.51 -46.81 -29.70
N ASN A 461 -1.01 -47.46 -30.76
CA ASN A 461 -0.09 -48.59 -30.80
C ASN A 461 1.11 -48.57 -29.82
N SER A 462 0.96 -49.15 -28.62
CA SER A 462 1.89 -50.13 -28.00
C SER A 462 1.37 -50.59 -26.63
N LYS A 463 0.96 -51.86 -26.48
CA LYS A 463 0.45 -52.39 -25.20
C LYS A 463 1.60 -52.72 -24.21
N PRO A 464 1.60 -52.22 -22.97
CA PRO A 464 2.32 -52.87 -21.87
C PRO A 464 1.62 -54.19 -21.52
N SER A 465 2.38 -55.23 -21.13
CA SER A 465 1.77 -56.49 -20.67
C SER A 465 1.01 -56.28 -19.35
N SER A 466 -0.08 -57.01 -19.11
CA SER A 466 -0.86 -56.90 -17.86
C SER A 466 -0.02 -57.13 -16.59
N SER A 467 1.12 -57.82 -16.72
CA SER A 467 2.10 -57.99 -15.65
C SER A 467 2.83 -56.70 -15.27
N MET A 468 3.07 -55.79 -16.23
CA MET A 468 3.78 -54.53 -15.98
C MET A 468 2.86 -53.53 -15.27
N LEU A 469 1.58 -53.50 -15.63
CA LEU A 469 0.53 -52.70 -14.99
C LEU A 469 0.29 -53.14 -13.53
N ASN A 470 0.22 -54.45 -13.28
CA ASN A 470 0.08 -54.97 -11.91
C ASN A 470 1.31 -54.66 -11.04
N ASN A 471 2.51 -54.61 -11.62
CA ASN A 471 3.71 -54.21 -10.89
C ASN A 471 3.70 -52.73 -10.52
N ILE A 472 3.28 -51.84 -11.43
CA ILE A 472 3.18 -50.39 -11.15
C ILE A 472 2.15 -50.13 -10.04
N ILE A 473 0.97 -50.77 -10.10
CA ILE A 473 -0.05 -50.64 -9.05
C ILE A 473 0.49 -51.15 -7.70
N SER A 474 1.20 -52.28 -7.71
CA SER A 474 1.81 -52.82 -6.49
C SER A 474 2.91 -51.92 -5.90
N GLU A 475 3.69 -51.23 -6.74
CA GLU A 475 4.71 -50.28 -6.28
C GLU A 475 4.07 -49.01 -5.68
N ILE A 476 2.97 -48.53 -6.28
CA ILE A 476 2.20 -47.40 -5.74
C ILE A 476 1.58 -47.75 -4.39
N ASP A 477 0.94 -48.92 -4.27
CA ASP A 477 0.33 -49.37 -3.01
C ASP A 477 1.40 -49.57 -1.92
N SER A 478 2.58 -50.09 -2.27
CA SER A 478 3.71 -50.21 -1.34
C SER A 478 4.27 -48.85 -0.94
N GLY A 479 4.33 -47.88 -1.85
CA GLY A 479 4.76 -46.51 -1.57
C GLY A 479 3.80 -45.80 -0.61
N LEU A 480 2.48 -45.99 -0.80
CA LEU A 480 1.45 -45.43 0.07
C LEU A 480 1.55 -45.95 1.52
N GLU A 481 1.77 -47.25 1.70
CA GLU A 481 1.91 -47.82 3.05
C GLU A 481 3.18 -47.34 3.76
N ILE A 482 4.26 -47.09 3.02
CA ILE A 482 5.48 -46.48 3.56
C ILE A 482 5.21 -45.04 4.01
N VAL A 483 4.49 -44.26 3.21
CA VAL A 483 4.13 -42.87 3.56
C VAL A 483 3.23 -42.83 4.80
N LYS A 484 2.22 -43.70 4.88
CA LYS A 484 1.35 -43.81 6.07
C LYS A 484 2.14 -44.16 7.32
N THR A 485 3.02 -45.15 7.23
CA THR A 485 3.87 -45.59 8.36
C THR A 485 4.80 -44.47 8.82
N ASN A 486 5.45 -43.76 7.89
CA ASN A 486 6.34 -42.65 8.20
C ASN A 486 5.62 -41.46 8.86
N LEU A 487 4.39 -41.17 8.44
CA LEU A 487 3.55 -40.14 9.05
C LEU A 487 3.12 -40.52 10.46
N GLN A 488 2.80 -41.81 10.68
CA GLN A 488 2.47 -42.33 12.00
C GLN A 488 3.67 -42.27 12.96
N GLU A 489 4.86 -42.69 12.50
CA GLU A 489 6.10 -42.58 13.29
C GLU A 489 6.51 -41.13 13.56
N ALA A 490 6.28 -40.22 12.60
CA ALA A 490 6.52 -38.79 12.78
C ALA A 490 5.58 -38.19 13.84
N GLY A 491 4.30 -38.58 13.84
CA GLY A 491 3.33 -38.20 14.87
C GLY A 491 3.71 -38.70 16.27
N GLU A 492 4.16 -39.96 16.38
CA GLU A 492 4.63 -40.51 17.66
C GLU A 492 5.92 -39.83 18.17
N LYS A 493 6.87 -39.51 17.27
CA LYS A 493 8.09 -38.76 17.62
C LYS A 493 7.78 -37.33 18.06
N ALA A 494 6.86 -36.64 17.38
CA ALA A 494 6.41 -35.31 17.75
C ALA A 494 5.78 -35.29 19.15
N ASN A 495 4.89 -36.24 19.46
CA ASN A 495 4.29 -36.38 20.78
C ASN A 495 5.33 -36.67 21.89
N LYS A 496 6.39 -37.42 21.57
CA LYS A 496 7.48 -37.73 22.52
C LYS A 496 8.41 -36.55 22.80
N LEU A 497 8.64 -35.68 21.80
CA LEU A 497 9.42 -34.44 21.94
C LEU A 497 8.68 -33.39 22.79
N ILE A 498 7.35 -33.33 22.69
CA ILE A 498 6.52 -32.39 23.45
C ILE A 498 6.40 -32.81 24.93
N GLY A 499 6.50 -34.10 25.25
CA GLY A 499 6.46 -34.63 26.63
C GLY A 499 7.73 -34.42 27.48
N MET A 500 8.85 -33.97 26.88
CA MET A 500 10.09 -33.72 27.62
C MET A 500 10.10 -32.30 28.22
N LYS A 501 9.59 -32.16 29.45
CA LYS A 501 9.84 -30.97 30.28
C LYS A 501 11.34 -30.85 30.57
N PHE A 502 12.00 -29.82 30.04
CA PHE A 502 13.31 -29.39 30.55
C PHE A 502 13.11 -28.67 31.89
N PRO A 503 13.73 -29.12 32.99
CA PRO A 503 13.71 -28.37 34.24
C PRO A 503 14.53 -27.09 34.07
N ILE A 504 13.89 -25.96 34.27
CA ILE A 504 14.52 -24.65 34.32
C ILE A 504 15.35 -24.60 35.61
N GLY A 505 16.65 -24.39 35.46
CA GLY A 505 17.60 -24.09 36.53
C GLY A 505 18.38 -22.83 36.20
#